data_AF-A0A511DC14-F1
#
_entry.id   AF-A0A511DC14-F1
#
_cell.length_a   1.000
_cell.length_b   1.000
_cell.length_c   1.000
_cell.angle_alpha   90.00
_cell.angle_beta   90.00
_cell.angle_gamma   90.00
#
_symmetry.space_group_name_H-M   'P 1'
#
loop_
_entity.id
_entity.type
_entity.pdbx_description
1 polymer ?
#
loop_
_entity_poly.entity_id
_entity_poly.type
_entity_poly.pdbx_seq_one_letter_code
_entity_poly.pdbx_strand_id
1 'polypeptide(L)'
;MAPVPVFKNGTNVRRGGSTKGSPDNILGAVDAGDYNAIGQCAGEQITEGENTNFWWVLLDTPVGQGWVSAVRINLGGNNEPIPGVPTGPTHFSWG
;
A
#
# COMPACT_ATOMS: atom_id res chain seq x y z
N MET A 1 13.26 -8.58 3.08
CA MET A 1 11.94 -8.34 2.47
C MET A 1 10.99 -9.34 3.10
N ALA A 2 9.84 -8.87 3.57
CA ALA A 2 8.81 -9.73 4.16
C ALA A 2 7.67 -9.87 3.14
N PRO A 3 7.27 -11.09 2.75
CA PRO A 3 6.10 -11.26 1.89
C PRO A 3 4.86 -10.81 2.64
N VAL A 4 4.00 -10.03 1.98
CA VAL A 4 2.72 -9.60 2.53
C VAL A 4 1.58 -10.00 1.58
N PRO A 5 0.47 -10.55 2.11
CA PRO A 5 -0.65 -11.00 1.28
C PRO A 5 -1.56 -9.83 0.91
N VAL A 6 -1.66 -9.51 -0.37
CA VAL A 6 -2.72 -8.65 -0.91
C VAL A 6 -3.96 -9.52 -1.15
N PHE A 7 -5.11 -9.16 -0.56
CA PHE A 7 -6.28 -10.05 -0.57
C PHE A 7 -7.32 -9.76 -1.66
N LYS A 8 -7.18 -8.66 -2.41
CA LYS A 8 -8.18 -8.27 -3.41
C LYS A 8 -7.58 -7.98 -4.78
N ASN A 9 -8.25 -8.50 -5.80
CA ASN A 9 -7.95 -8.21 -7.19
C ASN A 9 -8.18 -6.74 -7.56
N GLY A 10 -7.43 -6.25 -8.55
CA GLY A 10 -7.49 -4.86 -8.97
C GLY A 10 -7.03 -3.87 -7.89
N THR A 11 -6.08 -4.26 -7.04
CA THR A 11 -5.50 -3.38 -6.04
C THR A 11 -4.56 -2.38 -6.71
N ASN A 12 -4.87 -1.08 -6.59
CA ASN A 12 -4.07 -0.02 -7.20
C ASN A 12 -2.70 0.10 -6.52
N VAL A 13 -1.65 0.10 -7.34
CA VAL A 13 -0.27 0.39 -6.97
C VAL A 13 0.01 1.85 -7.30
N ARG A 14 0.47 2.64 -6.32
CA ARG A 14 0.57 4.10 -6.42
C ARG A 14 2.00 4.61 -6.26
N ARG A 15 2.30 5.80 -6.81
CA ARG A 15 3.59 6.47 -6.65
C ARG A 15 3.83 6.99 -5.23
N GLY A 16 2.76 7.18 -4.44
CA GLY A 16 2.85 7.60 -3.05
C GLY A 16 1.74 7.02 -2.18
N GLY A 17 1.88 7.21 -0.87
CA GLY A 17 0.92 6.80 0.14
C GLY A 17 -0.33 7.69 0.17
N SER A 18 -0.95 7.92 -0.98
CA SER A 18 -2.22 8.63 -1.10
C SER A 18 -2.91 8.30 -2.42
N THR A 19 -4.23 8.42 -2.43
CA THR A 19 -5.10 8.32 -3.60
C THR A 19 -5.20 9.59 -4.44
N LYS A 20 -4.70 10.73 -3.96
CA LYS A 20 -4.72 11.98 -4.74
C LYS A 20 -3.48 12.08 -5.63
N GLY A 21 -3.57 12.88 -6.68
CA GLY A 21 -2.51 13.14 -7.65
C GLY A 21 -3.09 13.83 -8.88
N SER A 22 -2.30 14.65 -9.57
CA SER A 22 -2.69 15.23 -10.86
C SER A 22 -1.49 15.30 -11.82
N PRO A 23 -1.41 14.43 -12.85
CA PRO A 23 -2.33 13.33 -13.18
C PRO A 23 -2.34 12.24 -12.08
N ASP A 24 -3.27 11.27 -12.17
CA ASP A 24 -3.40 10.21 -11.16
C ASP A 24 -2.05 9.55 -10.87
N ASN A 25 -1.82 9.23 -9.59
CA ASN A 25 -0.58 8.64 -9.11
C ASN A 25 -0.57 7.11 -9.19
N ILE A 26 -1.56 6.50 -9.84
CA ILE A 26 -1.60 5.05 -10.12
C ILE A 26 -0.50 4.69 -11.14
N LEU A 27 0.30 3.68 -10.79
CA LEU A 27 1.24 3.01 -11.69
C LEU A 27 0.57 1.88 -12.47
N GLY A 28 -0.36 1.17 -11.82
CA GLY A 28 -1.12 0.07 -12.36
C GLY A 28 -1.94 -0.61 -11.27
N ALA A 29 -2.46 -1.79 -11.55
CA ALA A 29 -3.17 -2.62 -10.57
C ALA A 29 -2.58 -4.03 -10.53
N VAL A 30 -2.70 -4.66 -9.37
CA VAL A 30 -2.29 -6.05 -9.13
C VAL A 30 -3.44 -6.88 -8.61
N ASP A 31 -3.35 -8.19 -8.84
CA ASP A 31 -4.31 -9.15 -8.31
C ASP A 31 -3.95 -9.58 -6.88
N ALA A 32 -4.82 -10.38 -6.25
CA ALA A 32 -4.53 -10.97 -4.97
C ALA A 32 -3.32 -11.93 -5.06
N GLY A 33 -2.46 -11.91 -4.03
CA GLY A 33 -1.24 -12.70 -3.99
C GLY A 33 -0.23 -12.18 -2.97
N ASP A 34 0.89 -12.88 -2.84
CA ASP A 34 1.98 -12.49 -1.96
C ASP A 34 2.98 -11.59 -2.70
N TYR A 35 3.25 -10.42 -2.14
CA TYR A 35 4.19 -9.45 -2.69
C TYR A 35 5.29 -9.13 -1.69
N ASN A 36 6.51 -8.90 -2.19
CA ASN A 36 7.62 -8.52 -1.33
C ASN A 36 7.43 -7.10 -0.83
N ALA A 37 7.27 -6.93 0.48
CA ALA A 37 7.29 -5.62 1.11
C ALA A 37 8.74 -5.14 1.32
N ILE A 38 8.98 -3.93 0.84
CA ILE A 38 10.25 -3.22 0.94
C ILE A 38 10.24 -2.33 2.20
N GLY A 39 9.13 -1.64 2.44
CA GLY A 39 8.95 -0.76 3.59
C GLY A 39 7.52 -0.26 3.71
N GLN A 40 7.25 0.53 4.76
CA GLN A 40 5.94 1.14 5.00
C GLN A 40 6.06 2.57 5.50
N CYS A 41 5.01 3.36 5.31
CA CYS A 41 4.91 4.71 5.85
C CYS A 41 3.46 5.04 6.22
N ALA A 42 3.30 6.06 7.07
CA ALA A 42 2.01 6.72 7.21
C ALA A 42 1.70 7.51 5.94
N GLY A 43 0.41 7.70 5.64
CA GLY A 43 -0.05 8.42 4.46
C GLY A 43 -1.51 8.85 4.60
N GLU A 44 -2.25 8.88 3.49
CA GLU A 44 -3.68 9.15 3.50
C GLU A 44 -4.44 8.01 4.17
N GLN A 45 -5.42 8.35 5.01
CA GLN A 45 -6.33 7.38 5.60
C GLN A 45 -7.34 6.90 4.57
N ILE A 46 -7.42 5.58 4.39
CA ILE A 46 -8.37 4.92 3.49
C ILE A 46 -9.33 4.09 4.35
N THR A 47 -10.61 4.10 3.97
CA THR A 47 -11.66 3.27 4.58
C THR A 47 -12.38 2.50 3.48
N GLU A 48 -12.49 1.18 3.64
CA GLU A 48 -13.20 0.29 2.74
C GLU A 48 -13.99 -0.75 3.54
N GLY A 49 -15.31 -0.55 3.61
CA GLY A 49 -16.15 -1.32 4.52
C GLY A 49 -15.71 -1.08 5.97
N GLU A 50 -15.41 -2.16 6.69
CA GLU A 50 -14.97 -2.12 8.09
C GLU A 50 -13.45 -1.89 8.25
N ASN A 51 -12.70 -1.96 7.15
CA ASN A 51 -11.25 -1.78 7.17
C ASN A 51 -10.91 -0.30 7.04
N THR A 52 -10.11 0.22 7.96
CA THR A 52 -9.61 1.60 7.93
C THR A 52 -8.13 1.60 8.27
N ASN A 53 -7.32 2.18 7.39
CA ASN A 53 -5.88 2.24 7.62
C ASN A 53 -5.25 3.47 6.95
N PHE A 54 -4.31 4.11 7.66
CA PHE A 54 -3.46 5.18 7.13
C PHE A 54 -2.05 4.69 6.76
N TRP A 55 -1.74 3.42 7.02
CA TRP A 55 -0.49 2.79 6.61
C TRP A 55 -0.51 2.41 5.13
N TRP A 56 0.61 2.64 4.48
CA TRP A 56 0.87 2.28 3.10
C TRP A 56 2.15 1.45 3.05
N VAL A 57 2.16 0.45 2.18
CA VAL A 57 3.28 -0.48 2.03
C VAL A 57 3.85 -0.35 0.63
N LEU A 58 5.15 -0.14 0.56
CA LEU A 58 5.92 -0.17 -0.67
C LEU A 58 6.18 -1.63 -1.04
N LEU A 59 5.60 -2.07 -2.15
CA LEU A 59 5.69 -3.42 -2.67
C LEU A 59 6.54 -3.46 -3.94
N ASP A 60 7.27 -4.55 -4.13
CA ASP A 60 7.82 -4.93 -5.43
C ASP A 60 6.76 -5.71 -6.22
N THR A 61 6.32 -5.15 -7.36
CA THR A 61 5.17 -5.68 -8.12
C THR A 61 5.46 -5.76 -9.63
N PRO A 62 4.68 -6.55 -10.40
CA PRO A 62 4.82 -6.62 -11.86
C PRO A 62 4.63 -5.28 -12.60
N VAL A 63 3.94 -4.31 -12.00
CA VAL A 63 3.74 -2.96 -12.56
C VAL A 63 4.81 -1.96 -12.08
N GLY A 64 5.83 -2.43 -11.35
CA GLY A 64 6.89 -1.64 -10.74
C GLY A 64 6.76 -1.52 -9.22
N GLN A 65 7.77 -0.94 -8.59
CA GLN A 65 7.73 -0.67 -7.15
C GLN A 65 6.74 0.46 -6.85
N GLY A 66 5.82 0.22 -5.92
CA GLY A 66 4.84 1.23 -5.55
C GLY A 66 4.06 0.93 -4.28
N TRP A 67 3.30 1.93 -3.86
CA TRP A 67 2.57 1.98 -2.60
C TRP A 67 1.18 1.40 -2.74
N VAL A 68 0.83 0.48 -1.85
CA VAL A 68 -0.51 -0.09 -1.68
C VAL A 68 -1.01 0.27 -0.29
N SER A 69 -2.28 0.67 -0.17
CA SER A 69 -2.88 0.95 1.14
C SER A 69 -3.01 -0.35 1.93
N ALA A 70 -2.64 -0.33 3.21
CA ALA A 70 -2.71 -1.48 4.10
C ALA A 70 -4.15 -2.01 4.30
N VAL A 71 -5.19 -1.26 3.93
CA VAL A 71 -6.57 -1.77 3.86
C VAL A 71 -6.74 -2.94 2.88
N ARG A 72 -5.78 -3.14 1.97
CA ARG A 72 -5.73 -4.24 0.98
C ARG A 72 -4.77 -5.35 1.35
N ILE A 73 -4.11 -5.26 2.52
CA ILE A 73 -3.12 -6.24 2.98
C ILE A 73 -3.74 -7.04 4.12
N ASN A 74 -3.75 -8.37 4.00
CA ASN A 74 -4.31 -9.28 4.99
C ASN A 74 -3.30 -9.63 6.09
N LEU A 75 -2.71 -8.59 6.69
CA LEU A 75 -1.75 -8.67 7.77
C LEU A 75 -1.79 -7.37 8.58
N GLY A 76 -1.57 -7.43 9.89
CA GLY A 76 -1.70 -6.25 10.78
C GLY A 76 -3.16 -5.87 11.08
N GLY A 77 -3.34 -4.85 11.93
CA GLY A 77 -4.63 -4.31 12.33
C GLY A 77 -5.03 -3.02 11.61
N ASN A 78 -6.28 -2.59 11.80
CA ASN A 78 -6.74 -1.27 11.38
C ASN A 78 -5.88 -0.18 12.04
N ASN A 79 -5.43 0.80 11.27
CA ASN A 79 -4.57 1.90 11.73
C ASN A 79 -3.24 1.47 12.39
N GLU A 80 -2.84 0.20 12.21
CA GLU A 80 -1.58 -0.35 12.72
C GLU A 80 -0.62 -0.66 11.57
N PRO A 81 0.71 -0.54 11.81
CA PRO A 81 1.70 -0.89 10.81
C PRO A 81 1.67 -2.41 10.55
N ILE A 82 2.07 -2.81 9.35
CA ILE A 82 2.24 -4.22 9.01
C ILE A 82 3.44 -4.78 9.80
N PRO A 83 3.25 -5.82 10.63
CA PRO A 83 4.33 -6.43 11.39
C PRO A 83 5.46 -6.92 10.49
N GLY A 84 6.71 -6.66 10.89
CA GLY A 84 7.90 -7.13 10.17
C GLY A 84 8.29 -6.32 8.93
N VAL A 85 7.50 -5.31 8.54
CA VAL A 85 7.84 -4.38 7.46
C VAL A 85 8.53 -3.15 8.07
N PRO A 86 9.71 -2.72 7.58
CA PRO A 86 10.41 -1.57 8.15
C PRO A 86 9.67 -0.26 7.87
N THR A 87 9.59 0.61 8.88
CA THR A 87 8.92 1.91 8.78
C THR A 87 9.88 3.00 8.32
N GLY A 88 9.40 3.88 7.44
CA GLY A 88 10.09 5.08 6.97
C GLY A 88 9.25 6.36 7.11
N PRO A 89 9.78 7.51 6.67
CA PRO A 89 9.03 8.77 6.67
C PRO A 89 7.80 8.70 5.76
N THR A 90 6.78 9.49 6.08
CA THR A 90 5.59 9.67 5.25
C THR A 90 5.96 10.04 3.81
N HIS A 91 5.38 9.34 2.84
CA HIS A 91 5.69 9.54 1.43
C HIS A 91 4.44 9.92 0.63
N PHE A 92 4.25 11.22 0.42
CA PHE A 92 3.25 11.74 -0.50
C PHE A 92 3.93 12.07 -1.84
N SER A 93 3.56 11.36 -2.91
CA SER A 93 3.99 11.69 -4.27
C SER A 93 2.75 12.03 -5.08
N TRP A 94 2.71 13.27 -5.56
CA TRP A 94 1.53 13.89 -6.18
C TRP A 94 1.62 14.03 -7.71
N GLY A 95 2.71 13.54 -8.32
CA GLY A 95 3.05 13.80 -9.73
C GLY A 95 4.00 14.98 -9.88
#